data_AF-A0A1N6QLV9-F1
#
_entry.id   AF-A0A1N6QLV9-F1
#
_cell.length_a   1.000
_cell.length_b   1.000
_cell.length_c   1.000
_cell.angle_alpha   90.00
_cell.angle_beta   90.00
_cell.angle_gamma   90.00
#
_symmetry.space_group_name_H-M   'P 1'
#
loop_
_entity.id
_entity.type
_entity.pdbx_description
1 polymer ?
#
loop_
_entity_poly.entity_id
_entity_poly.type
_entity_poly.pdbx_seq_one_letter_code
_entity_poly.pdbx_strand_id
1 'polypeptide(L)'
;MDQVTATSAALALLAEIVADHGPVLFHQSGGCCDGSSPMCYPQGEFRIGDNDVQLGEIGGMPFYISASQYQAWKHTRLVIDVVPGRGGMFSLDNGRERRFLVRSDICAS
;
A
#
# COMPACT_ATOMS: atom_id res chain seq x y z
N MET A 1 12.24 -1.90 -12.64
CA MET A 1 12.89 -1.58 -11.35
C MET A 1 11.79 -1.03 -10.48
N ASP A 2 11.27 -1.87 -9.58
CA ASP A 2 10.10 -1.55 -8.76
C ASP A 2 10.39 -0.36 -7.85
N GLN A 3 9.44 0.58 -7.81
CA GLN A 3 9.54 1.79 -6.99
C GLN A 3 8.98 1.58 -5.57
N VAL A 4 8.55 0.36 -5.26
CA VAL A 4 7.96 -0.03 -3.99
C VAL A 4 8.61 -1.31 -3.48
N THR A 5 8.83 -1.38 -2.17
CA THR A 5 9.33 -2.55 -1.45
C THR A 5 8.55 -2.71 -0.15
N ALA A 6 8.71 -3.83 0.55
CA ALA A 6 8.04 -4.08 1.82
C ALA A 6 9.00 -4.64 2.87
N THR A 7 8.78 -4.28 4.14
CA THR A 7 9.50 -4.88 5.28
C THR A 7 9.04 -6.31 5.51
N SER A 8 9.83 -7.12 6.23
CA SER A 8 9.43 -8.48 6.60
C SER A 8 8.12 -8.49 7.43
N ALA A 9 7.89 -7.47 8.25
CA ALA A 9 6.65 -7.33 9.01
C ALA A 9 5.44 -7.09 8.10
N ALA A 10 5.59 -6.24 7.09
CA ALA A 10 4.56 -6.02 6.08
C ALA A 10 4.29 -7.28 5.24
N LEU A 11 5.32 -8.02 4.85
CA LEU A 11 5.17 -9.28 4.13
C LEU A 11 4.46 -10.35 4.97
N ALA A 12 4.73 -10.41 6.28
CA ALA A 12 4.04 -11.33 7.18
C ALA A 12 2.55 -11.01 7.30
N LEU A 13 2.19 -9.75 7.55
CA LEU A 13 0.78 -9.34 7.61
C LEU A 13 0.07 -9.55 6.26
N LEU A 14 0.75 -9.27 5.15
CA LEU A 14 0.22 -9.51 3.81
C LEU A 14 -0.07 -11.00 3.58
N ALA A 15 0.84 -11.89 3.99
CA ALA A 15 0.64 -13.33 3.86
C ALA A 15 -0.56 -13.82 4.67
N GLU A 16 -0.77 -13.30 5.89
CA GLU A 16 -1.98 -13.59 6.69
C GLU A 16 -3.25 -13.15 5.96
N ILE A 17 -3.26 -11.93 5.42
CA ILE A 17 -4.41 -11.40 4.67
C ILE A 17 -4.69 -12.22 3.42
N VAL A 18 -3.65 -12.59 2.66
CA VAL A 18 -3.79 -13.38 1.43
C VAL A 18 -4.28 -14.80 1.73
N ALA A 19 -3.87 -15.39 2.85
CA ALA A 19 -4.37 -16.68 3.28
C ALA A 19 -5.89 -16.65 3.56
N ASP A 20 -6.39 -15.55 4.13
CA ASP A 20 -7.80 -15.40 4.49
C ASP A 20 -8.69 -14.93 3.33
N HIS A 21 -8.16 -14.11 2.43
CA HIS A 21 -8.95 -13.39 1.40
C HIS A 21 -8.56 -13.74 -0.04
N GLY A 22 -7.51 -14.53 -0.25
CA GLY A 22 -6.95 -14.78 -1.58
C GLY A 22 -6.11 -13.62 -2.11
N PRO A 23 -5.90 -13.52 -3.44
CA PRO A 23 -5.10 -12.45 -4.02
C PRO A 23 -5.64 -11.06 -3.69
N VAL A 24 -4.74 -10.13 -3.36
CA VAL A 24 -5.06 -8.76 -2.98
C VAL A 24 -4.28 -7.76 -3.83
N LEU A 25 -4.66 -6.49 -3.75
CA LEU A 25 -3.93 -5.37 -4.29
C LEU A 25 -3.82 -4.26 -3.27
N PHE A 26 -2.80 -3.42 -3.44
CA PHE A 26 -2.67 -2.19 -2.68
C PHE A 26 -3.07 -1.00 -3.55
N HIS A 27 -3.75 -0.04 -2.94
CA HIS A 27 -4.02 1.25 -3.54
C HIS A 27 -3.66 2.38 -2.59
N GLN A 28 -2.83 3.29 -3.07
CA GLN A 28 -2.48 4.51 -2.39
C GLN A 28 -3.27 5.67 -3.00
N SER A 29 -4.31 6.11 -2.28
CA SER A 29 -5.10 7.28 -2.66
C SER A 29 -4.48 8.57 -2.10
N GLY A 30 -4.51 9.64 -2.89
CA GLY A 30 -4.00 10.98 -2.55
C GLY A 30 -4.84 11.76 -1.54
N GLY A 31 -5.15 11.17 -0.38
CA GLY A 31 -5.89 11.80 0.71
C GLY A 31 -5.11 12.87 1.48
N CYS A 32 -5.82 13.90 1.94
CA CYS A 32 -5.27 15.16 2.45
C CYS A 32 -4.48 14.99 3.77
N CYS A 33 -3.25 15.53 3.75
CA CYS A 33 -2.24 15.63 4.82
C CYS A 33 -1.49 14.34 5.22
N ASP A 34 -0.17 14.36 4.95
CA ASP A 34 0.89 13.55 5.58
C ASP A 34 0.93 12.02 5.37
N GLY A 35 0.59 11.53 4.18
CA GLY A 35 0.85 10.12 3.85
C GLY A 35 -0.22 9.21 4.44
N SER A 36 -1.34 9.13 3.72
CA SER A 36 -2.38 8.13 3.95
C SER A 36 -1.79 6.72 4.05
N SER A 37 -2.34 5.89 4.94
CA SER A 37 -1.99 4.46 4.95
C SER A 37 -2.34 3.85 3.58
N PRO A 38 -1.48 2.96 3.04
CA PRO A 38 -1.83 2.22 1.84
C PRO A 38 -2.97 1.28 2.18
N MET A 39 -3.99 1.28 1.32
CA MET A 39 -5.18 0.47 1.52
C MET A 39 -5.00 -0.87 0.80
N CYS A 40 -5.34 -1.97 1.47
CA CYS A 40 -5.27 -3.33 0.94
C CYS A 40 -6.68 -3.83 0.62
N TYR A 41 -6.92 -4.27 -0.61
CA TYR A 41 -8.23 -4.70 -1.12
C TYR A 41 -8.14 -6.06 -1.84
N PRO A 42 -9.22 -6.84 -1.93
CA PRO A 42 -9.25 -8.05 -2.77
C PRO A 42 -9.01 -7.72 -4.25
N GLN A 43 -8.19 -8.53 -4.93
CA GLN A 43 -7.86 -8.38 -6.35
C GLN A 43 -9.05 -8.83 -7.22
N GLY A 44 -10.04 -7.94 -7.34
CA GLY A 44 -11.27 -8.19 -8.11
C GLY A 44 -12.45 -7.32 -7.66
N GLU A 45 -12.41 -6.81 -6.43
CA GLU A 45 -13.46 -5.94 -5.89
C GLU A 45 -13.10 -4.45 -6.03
N PHE A 46 -11.81 -4.13 -6.03
CA PHE A 46 -11.35 -2.76 -6.23
C PHE A 46 -11.18 -2.44 -7.72
N ARG A 47 -11.92 -1.43 -8.19
CA ARG A 47 -11.77 -0.90 -9.55
C ARG A 47 -10.61 0.09 -9.57
N ILE A 48 -9.50 -0.34 -10.15
CA ILE A 48 -8.39 0.52 -10.55
C ILE A 48 -8.93 1.52 -11.57
N GLY A 49 -8.77 2.81 -11.31
CA GLY A 49 -9.16 3.86 -12.26
C GLY A 49 -8.18 3.94 -13.43
N ASP A 50 -8.63 4.48 -14.57
CA ASP A 50 -7.79 4.61 -15.79
C ASP A 50 -6.50 5.42 -15.58
N ASN A 51 -6.43 6.19 -14.49
CA ASN A 51 -5.29 7.03 -14.13
C ASN A 51 -4.45 6.45 -12.99
N ASP A 52 -4.70 5.23 -12.53
CA ASP A 52 -3.84 4.61 -11.52
C ASP A 52 -2.60 3.99 -12.19
N VAL A 53 -1.45 4.15 -11.55
CA VAL A 53 -0.16 3.67 -12.02
C VAL A 53 0.30 2.54 -11.11
N GLN A 54 0.71 1.41 -11.70
CA GLN A 54 1.36 0.33 -10.94
C GLN A 54 2.80 0.73 -10.62
N LEU A 55 3.14 0.85 -9.33
CA LEU A 55 4.50 1.17 -8.87
C LEU A 55 5.43 -0.05 -8.85
N GLY A 56 4.84 -1.23 -8.70
CA GLY A 56 5.54 -2.51 -8.60
C GLY A 56 4.70 -3.52 -7.83
N GLU A 57 5.37 -4.53 -7.29
CA GLU A 57 4.76 -5.61 -6.52
C GLU A 57 5.45 -5.79 -5.16
N ILE A 58 4.66 -6.13 -4.13
CA ILE A 58 5.14 -6.51 -2.81
C ILE A 58 4.55 -7.86 -2.43
N GLY A 59 5.40 -8.85 -2.09
CA GLY A 59 4.94 -10.22 -1.83
C GLY A 59 4.17 -10.84 -3.02
N GLY A 60 4.46 -10.41 -4.25
CA GLY A 60 3.75 -10.82 -5.47
C GLY A 60 2.39 -10.14 -5.69
N MET A 61 1.98 -9.22 -4.80
CA MET A 61 0.72 -8.48 -4.92
C MET A 61 0.97 -7.09 -5.50
N PRO A 62 0.15 -6.62 -6.45
CA PRO A 62 0.40 -5.35 -7.13
C PRO A 62 0.09 -4.14 -6.24
N PHE A 63 0.90 -3.09 -6.39
CA PHE A 63 0.73 -1.81 -5.69
C PHE A 63 0.44 -0.68 -6.68
N TYR A 64 -0.70 -0.03 -6.51
CA TYR A 64 -1.17 1.07 -7.34
C TYR A 64 -1.17 2.39 -6.59
N ILE A 65 -0.94 3.47 -7.32
CA ILE A 65 -0.98 4.85 -6.85
C ILE A 65 -1.75 5.70 -7.87
N SER A 66 -2.47 6.74 -7.42
CA SER A 66 -3.12 7.65 -8.36
C SER A 66 -2.09 8.43 -9.20
N ALA A 67 -2.35 8.71 -10.48
CA ALA A 67 -1.43 9.46 -11.35
C ALA A 67 -1.01 10.82 -10.77
N SER A 68 -1.93 11.51 -10.07
CA SER A 68 -1.64 12.77 -9.39
C SER A 68 -0.54 12.62 -8.33
N GLN A 69 -0.56 11.53 -7.56
CA GLN A 69 0.43 11.26 -6.53
C GLN A 69 1.69 10.61 -7.15
N TYR A 70 1.54 9.83 -8.22
CA TYR A 70 2.68 9.35 -9.00
C TYR A 70 3.57 10.49 -9.49
N GLN A 71 2.99 11.59 -10.02
CA GLN A 71 3.80 12.74 -10.46
C GLN A 71 4.61 13.37 -9.33
N ALA A 72 4.10 13.35 -8.10
CA ALA A 72 4.80 13.84 -6.93
C ALA A 72 5.90 12.88 -6.47
N TRP A 73 5.70 11.56 -6.61
CA TRP A 73 6.54 10.52 -6.00
C TRP A 73 7.36 9.68 -6.99
N LYS A 74 7.33 10.00 -8.29
CA LYS A 74 8.06 9.28 -9.37
C LYS A 74 9.58 9.18 -9.20
N HIS A 75 10.16 9.90 -8.24
CA HIS A 75 11.58 9.86 -7.89
C HIS A 75 11.84 9.30 -6.49
N THR A 76 10.79 8.80 -5.82
CA THR A 76 10.84 8.33 -4.45
C THR A 76 10.62 6.82 -4.43
N ARG A 77 11.47 6.09 -3.71
CA ARG A 77 11.19 4.69 -3.39
C ARG A 77 10.30 4.62 -2.16
N LEU A 78 9.25 3.83 -2.26
CA LEU A 78 8.35 3.57 -1.13
C LEU A 78 8.75 2.27 -0.44
N VAL A 79 8.70 2.30 0.88
CA VAL A 79 8.84 1.11 1.73
C VAL A 79 7.53 0.94 2.48
N ILE A 80 6.84 -0.17 2.24
CA ILE A 80 5.63 -0.52 2.97
C ILE A 80 6.04 -1.24 4.24
N ASP A 81 5.63 -0.69 5.37
CA ASP A 81 5.87 -1.24 6.69
C ASP A 81 4.55 -1.49 7.43
N VAL A 82 4.63 -2.07 8.62
CA VAL A 82 3.48 -2.30 9.49
C VAL A 82 3.75 -1.69 10.87
N VAL A 83 2.74 -1.01 11.40
CA VAL A 83 2.78 -0.44 12.74
C VAL A 83 1.54 -0.87 13.54
N PRO A 84 1.61 -0.91 14.88
CA PRO A 84 0.43 -1.10 15.71
C PRO A 84 -0.62 -0.03 15.40
N GLY A 85 -1.89 -0.43 15.33
CA GLY A 85 -3.00 0.48 15.10
C GLY A 85 -4.10 -0.11 14.24
N ARG A 86 -5.21 0.61 14.17
CA ARG A 86 -6.36 0.20 13.37
C ARG A 86 -6.15 0.59 11.91
N GLY A 87 -6.34 -0.37 11.01
CA GLY A 87 -6.38 -0.13 9.58
C GLY A 87 -7.51 0.80 9.14
N GLY A 88 -7.42 1.28 7.89
CA GLY A 88 -8.51 2.04 7.29
C GLY A 88 -9.80 1.22 7.26
N MET A 89 -10.96 1.86 7.44
CA MET A 89 -12.26 1.17 7.57
C MET A 89 -12.53 0.12 6.49
N PHE A 90 -12.06 0.36 5.26
CA PHE A 90 -12.24 -0.49 4.08
C PHE A 90 -11.02 -1.34 3.73
N SER A 91 -9.95 -1.29 4.53
CA SER A 91 -8.72 -2.03 4.29
C SER A 91 -8.76 -3.39 4.97
N LEU A 92 -8.18 -4.42 4.36
CA LEU A 92 -8.15 -5.78 4.90
C LEU A 92 -7.26 -5.95 6.16
N ASP A 93 -6.44 -4.95 6.49
CA ASP A 93 -5.72 -4.88 7.78
C ASP A 93 -6.58 -4.34 8.94
N ASN A 94 -7.79 -3.85 8.67
CA ASN A 94 -8.72 -3.43 9.72
C ASN A 94 -9.14 -4.64 10.58
N GLY A 95 -9.12 -4.46 11.89
CA GLY A 95 -9.43 -5.53 12.86
C GLY A 95 -8.26 -6.45 13.22
N ARG A 96 -7.05 -6.23 12.66
CA ARG A 96 -5.85 -7.03 12.97
C ARG A 96 -4.89 -6.35 13.96
N GLU A 97 -5.30 -5.22 14.54
CA GLU A 97 -4.52 -4.36 15.47
C GLU A 97 -3.16 -3.90 14.94
N ARG A 98 -2.94 -4.10 13.64
CA ARG A 98 -1.75 -3.77 12.86
C ARG A 98 -2.24 -3.15 11.57
N ARG A 99 -1.59 -2.07 11.13
CA ARG A 99 -1.93 -1.39 9.87
C ARG A 99 -0.71 -1.20 9.00
N PHE A 100 -0.92 -1.15 7.69
CA PHE A 100 0.14 -0.78 6.76
C PHE A 100 0.48 0.72 6.85
N LEU A 101 1.75 1.03 6.60
CA LEU A 101 2.33 2.36 6.60
C LEU A 101 3.24 2.53 5.39
N VAL A 102 3.03 3.56 4.58
CA VAL A 102 4.02 3.99 3.60
C VAL A 102 5.11 4.76 4.33
N ARG A 103 6.35 4.31 4.20
CA ARG A 103 7.55 5.09 4.52
C ARG A 103 8.15 5.56 3.20
N SER A 104 8.40 6.84 3.10
CA SER A 104 9.13 7.44 1.99
C SER A 104 10.45 8.01 2.51
N ASP A 105 11.51 7.82 1.73
CA ASP A 105 12.79 8.50 1.95
C ASP A 105 12.66 9.95 1.46
N ILE A 106 11.76 10.73 2.07
CA ILE A 106 11.80 12.18 1.96
C ILE A 106 12.68 12.61 3.11
N CYS A 107 13.98 12.59 2.85
CA CYS A 107 14.96 13.12 3.78
C CYS A 107 14.54 14.55 4.15
N ALA A 108 14.35 14.77 5.44
CA ALA A 108 14.20 16.08 6.03
C ALA A 108 15.29 17.00 5.48
N SER A 109 14.88 18.07 4.81
CA SER A 109 15.74 19.24 4.55
C SER A 109 15.93 20.03 5.83
#